data_AF-A0A087T9C4-F1
#
_entry.id   AF-A0A087T9C4-F1
#
_cell.length_a   1.000
_cell.length_b   1.000
_cell.length_c   1.000
_cell.angle_alpha   90.00
_cell.angle_beta   90.00
_cell.angle_gamma   90.00
#
_symmetry.space_group_name_H-M   'P 1'
#
loop_
_entity.id
_entity.type
_entity.pdbx_description
1 polymer ?
#
loop_
_entity_poly.entity_id
_entity_poly.type
_entity_poly.pdbx_seq_one_letter_code
_entity_poly.pdbx_strand_id
1 'polypeptide(L)'
;MSEVIIKSTQRKDSDTFTCSASNPFGEDKTTIRLIVQEPPDPPQDLKPLEVTSNSISLTWNPGHPGNNPITSYIISYRPDTEKWPDERTKRVVVSSADTSATIAGLRPVTTYHIYVNAKNAIG
;
A
#
# COMPACT_ATOMS: atom_id res chain seq x y z
N MET A 1 1.87 9.49 38.32
CA MET A 1 1.90 9.68 36.86
C MET A 1 1.30 8.43 36.25
N SER A 2 0.17 8.54 35.55
CA SER A 2 -0.48 7.40 34.89
C SER A 2 -0.07 7.42 33.42
N GLU A 3 0.49 6.33 32.94
CA GLU A 3 0.97 6.18 31.57
C GLU A 3 0.36 4.91 30.96
N VAL A 4 -0.02 4.99 29.68
CA VAL A 4 -0.47 3.84 28.88
C VAL A 4 0.52 3.65 27.74
N ILE A 5 1.10 2.46 27.63
CA ILE A 5 2.06 2.09 26.57
C ILE A 5 1.44 0.98 25.73
N ILE A 6 1.21 1.26 24.45
CA ILE A 6 0.79 0.27 23.46
C ILE A 6 2.02 -0.14 22.66
N LYS A 7 2.43 -1.40 22.77
CA LYS A 7 3.59 -1.94 22.04
C LYS A 7 3.10 -2.68 20.80
N SER A 8 3.85 -2.59 19.69
CA SER A 8 3.56 -3.28 18.43
C SER A 8 2.13 -3.02 17.93
N THR A 9 1.84 -1.74 17.66
CA THR A 9 0.51 -1.28 17.24
C THR A 9 0.02 -1.97 15.96
N GLN A 10 -1.25 -2.37 15.94
CA GLN A 10 -1.97 -2.94 14.81
C GLN A 10 -3.13 -2.01 14.42
N ARG A 11 -3.68 -2.15 13.21
CA ARG A 11 -4.86 -1.39 12.75
C ARG A 11 -5.98 -1.25 13.80
N LYS A 12 -6.27 -2.34 14.53
CA LYS A 12 -7.31 -2.42 15.56
C LYS A 12 -7.06 -1.55 16.80
N ASP A 13 -5.84 -1.08 17.01
CA ASP A 13 -5.48 -0.22 18.14
C ASP A 13 -5.83 1.26 17.87
N SER A 14 -6.32 1.57 16.67
CA SER A 14 -6.87 2.90 16.35
C SER A 14 -8.18 3.13 17.10
N ASP A 15 -8.11 3.83 18.23
CA ASP A 15 -9.27 4.11 19.08
C ASP A 15 -9.13 5.46 19.82
N THR A 16 -10.19 5.86 20.50
CA THR A 16 -10.22 7.03 21.38
C THR A 16 -9.99 6.61 22.83
N PHE A 17 -8.81 6.92 23.35
CA PHE A 17 -8.44 6.67 24.74
C PHE A 17 -8.94 7.81 25.62
N THR A 18 -9.64 7.49 26.69
CA THR A 18 -10.10 8.47 27.68
C THR A 18 -9.30 8.32 28.97
N CYS A 19 -8.59 9.36 29.37
CA CYS A 19 -7.97 9.45 30.68
C CYS A 19 -8.93 10.19 31.62
N SER A 20 -9.32 9.54 32.72
CA SER A 20 -10.16 10.13 33.75
C SER A 20 -9.39 10.25 35.06
N ALA A 21 -9.49 11.41 35.71
CA ALA A 21 -8.97 11.66 37.04
C ALA A 21 -10.14 12.02 37.95
N SER A 22 -10.35 11.25 39.02
CA SER A 22 -11.42 11.49 39.99
C SER A 22 -10.88 11.66 41.40
N ASN A 23 -11.56 12.50 42.17
CA ASN A 23 -11.38 12.68 43.60
C ASN A 23 -12.77 12.83 44.28
N PRO A 24 -12.87 12.88 45.62
CA PRO A 24 -14.17 12.99 46.30
C PRO A 24 -15.01 14.24 45.95
N PHE A 25 -14.42 15.23 45.28
CA PHE A 25 -15.05 16.50 44.94
C PHE A 25 -15.37 16.62 43.44
N GLY A 26 -14.98 15.64 42.61
CA GLY A 26 -15.29 15.66 41.19
C GLY A 26 -14.45 14.70 40.34
N GLU A 27 -14.71 14.76 39.04
CA GLU A 27 -14.03 13.99 38.01
C GLU A 27 -13.67 14.94 36.86
N ASP A 28 -12.49 14.76 36.28
CA ASP A 28 -12.05 15.42 35.05
C ASP A 28 -11.63 14.37 34.02
N LYS A 29 -11.90 14.63 32.73
CA LYS A 29 -11.64 13.69 31.63
C LYS A 29 -10.97 14.39 30.47
N THR A 30 -9.98 13.71 29.88
CA THR A 30 -9.37 14.10 28.61
C THR A 30 -9.39 12.92 27.64
N THR A 31 -9.62 13.21 26.36
CA THR A 31 -9.71 12.21 25.29
C THR A 31 -8.57 12.38 24.29
N ILE A 32 -7.99 11.27 23.87
CA ILE A 32 -6.88 11.19 22.92
C ILE A 32 -7.28 10.23 21.83
N ARG A 33 -7.30 10.71 20.57
CA ARG A 33 -7.58 9.86 19.42
C ARG A 33 -6.28 9.33 18.84
N LEU A 34 -6.10 8.01 18.89
CA LEU A 34 -4.99 7.31 18.26
C LEU A 34 -5.44 6.77 16.89
N ILE A 35 -4.64 7.01 15.85
CA ILE A 35 -4.84 6.43 14.52
C ILE A 35 -3.54 5.77 14.08
N VAL A 36 -3.58 4.46 13.89
CA VAL A 36 -2.44 3.70 13.38
C VAL A 36 -2.38 3.86 11.86
N GLN A 37 -1.24 4.31 11.34
CA GLN A 37 -0.97 4.40 9.91
C GLN A 37 -0.13 3.20 9.47
N GLU A 38 -0.45 2.66 8.31
CA GLU A 38 0.12 1.43 7.77
C GLU A 38 0.50 1.63 6.30
N PRO A 39 1.39 0.80 5.71
CA PRO A 39 1.54 0.73 4.27
C PRO A 39 0.22 0.40 3.58
N PRO A 40 0.02 0.78 2.31
CA PRO A 40 -1.21 0.49 1.60
C PRO A 40 -1.39 -1.02 1.41
N ASP A 41 -2.65 -1.45 1.39
CA ASP A 41 -3.00 -2.80 0.96
C ASP A 41 -2.66 -2.96 -0.54
N PRO A 42 -2.36 -4.19 -1.00
CA PRO A 42 -2.10 -4.45 -2.41
C PRO A 42 -3.26 -3.99 -3.32
N PRO A 43 -2.96 -3.44 -4.51
CA PRO A 43 -3.98 -3.21 -5.53
C PRO A 43 -4.76 -4.48 -5.84
N GLN A 44 -6.06 -4.32 -6.12
CA GLN A 44 -6.98 -5.42 -6.40
C GLN A 44 -7.28 -5.51 -7.90
N ASP A 45 -7.78 -6.66 -8.34
CA ASP A 45 -8.28 -6.88 -9.71
C ASP A 45 -7.31 -6.47 -10.84
N LEU A 46 -6.00 -6.71 -10.64
CA LEU A 46 -5.00 -6.45 -11.68
C LEU A 46 -5.30 -7.28 -12.93
N LYS A 47 -5.57 -6.61 -14.04
CA LYS A 47 -5.93 -7.25 -15.31
C LYS A 47 -5.32 -6.56 -16.53
N PRO A 48 -5.02 -7.31 -17.60
CA PRO A 48 -4.65 -6.72 -18.88
C PRO A 48 -5.88 -6.10 -19.57
N LEU A 49 -5.69 -4.92 -20.16
CA LEU A 49 -6.63 -4.27 -21.07
C LEU A 49 -6.28 -4.57 -22.53
N GLU A 50 -5.00 -4.44 -22.89
CA GLU A 50 -4.50 -4.64 -24.24
C GLU A 50 -3.14 -5.32 -24.19
N VAL A 51 -2.90 -6.26 -25.10
CA VAL A 51 -1.64 -6.98 -25.21
C VAL A 51 -1.20 -6.95 -26.68
N THR A 52 0.02 -6.49 -26.92
CA THR A 52 0.65 -6.52 -28.24
C THR A 52 1.90 -7.41 -28.20
N SER A 53 2.63 -7.52 -29.31
CA SER A 53 3.89 -8.26 -29.34
C SER A 53 5.00 -7.63 -28.51
N ASN A 54 4.90 -6.33 -28.17
CA ASN A 54 5.95 -5.58 -27.47
C ASN A 54 5.45 -4.70 -26.31
N SER A 55 4.17 -4.73 -25.97
CA SER A 55 3.59 -3.94 -24.89
C SER A 55 2.39 -4.62 -24.23
N ILE A 56 2.11 -4.20 -22.99
CA ILE A 56 0.91 -4.58 -22.26
C ILE A 56 0.34 -3.36 -21.53
N SER A 57 -0.96 -3.12 -21.69
CA SER A 57 -1.71 -2.12 -20.94
C SER A 57 -2.45 -2.83 -19.80
N LEU A 58 -2.28 -2.33 -18.58
CA LEU A 58 -2.83 -2.91 -17.36
C LEU A 58 -3.78 -1.94 -16.69
N THR A 59 -4.72 -2.47 -15.92
CA THR A 59 -5.56 -1.71 -14.99
C THR A 59 -5.74 -2.48 -13.69
N TRP A 60 -5.98 -1.76 -12.61
CA TRP A 60 -6.16 -2.29 -11.26
C TRP A 60 -7.11 -1.40 -10.46
N ASN A 61 -7.59 -1.90 -9.32
CA ASN A 61 -8.34 -1.14 -8.35
C ASN A 61 -7.44 -0.77 -7.15
N PRO A 62 -7.56 0.44 -6.58
CA PRO A 62 -6.80 0.81 -5.38
C PRO A 62 -7.19 -0.09 -4.20
N GLY A 63 -6.18 -0.54 -3.43
CA GLY A 63 -6.40 -1.15 -2.12
C GLY A 63 -6.70 -0.11 -1.04
N HIS A 64 -6.90 -0.55 0.20
CA HIS A 64 -7.06 0.36 1.33
C HIS A 64 -5.74 1.14 1.58
N PRO A 65 -5.77 2.47 1.77
CA PRO A 65 -4.56 3.29 1.87
C PRO A 65 -3.78 3.13 3.18
N GLY A 66 -4.33 2.47 4.21
CA GLY A 66 -3.65 2.29 5.50
C GLY A 66 -3.65 3.56 6.35
N ASN A 67 -4.75 4.32 6.36
CA ASN A 67 -4.89 5.61 7.05
C ASN A 67 -3.86 6.69 6.66
N ASN A 68 -3.14 6.51 5.54
CA ASN A 68 -2.26 7.50 4.94
C ASN A 68 -2.40 7.44 3.41
N PRO A 69 -2.67 8.56 2.72
CA PRO A 69 -3.04 8.54 1.30
C PRO A 69 -1.95 7.90 0.41
N ILE A 70 -2.39 7.11 -0.58
CA ILE A 70 -1.50 6.53 -1.60
C ILE A 70 -0.86 7.67 -2.41
N THR A 71 0.45 7.64 -2.55
CA THR A 71 1.25 8.64 -3.28
C THR A 71 1.65 8.18 -4.68
N SER A 72 1.78 6.88 -4.91
CA SER A 72 2.17 6.32 -6.21
C SER A 72 1.91 4.81 -6.30
N TYR A 73 1.89 4.28 -7.53
CA TYR A 73 1.98 2.84 -7.78
C TYR A 73 3.34 2.46 -8.36
N ILE A 74 3.87 1.31 -7.96
CA ILE A 74 5.11 0.73 -8.46
C ILE A 74 4.78 -0.56 -9.20
N ILE A 75 4.95 -0.53 -10.51
CA ILE A 75 4.80 -1.70 -11.38
C ILE A 75 6.16 -2.36 -11.53
N SER A 76 6.29 -3.59 -11.06
CA SER A 76 7.48 -4.43 -11.23
C SER A 76 7.20 -5.53 -12.24
N TYR A 77 8.05 -5.69 -13.23
CA TYR A 77 7.88 -6.72 -14.25
C TYR A 77 9.19 -7.38 -14.64
N ARG A 78 9.11 -8.65 -15.02
CA ARG A 78 10.26 -9.42 -15.47
C ARG A 78 9.85 -10.62 -16.35
N PRO A 79 10.73 -11.11 -17.23
CA PRO A 79 10.52 -12.38 -17.92
C PRO A 79 10.46 -13.56 -16.94
N ASP A 80 9.67 -14.56 -17.28
CA ASP A 80 9.61 -15.83 -16.55
C ASP A 80 10.93 -16.60 -16.76
N THR A 81 11.80 -16.52 -15.76
CA THR A 81 13.15 -17.13 -15.75
C THR A 81 13.41 -17.75 -14.39
N GLU A 82 14.31 -18.74 -14.33
CA GLU A 82 14.43 -19.70 -13.22
C GLU A 82 14.89 -19.12 -11.85
N LYS A 83 15.36 -17.87 -11.75
CA LYS A 83 15.86 -17.29 -10.48
C LYS A 83 14.98 -16.13 -10.00
N TRP A 84 14.59 -16.13 -8.72
CA TRP A 84 13.98 -14.97 -8.03
C TRP A 84 14.75 -14.67 -6.73
N PRO A 85 15.14 -13.41 -6.46
CA PRO A 85 15.09 -12.23 -7.34
C PRO A 85 16.15 -12.29 -8.44
N ASP A 86 15.87 -11.69 -9.60
CA ASP A 86 16.79 -11.60 -10.74
C ASP A 86 17.04 -10.12 -11.09
N GLU A 87 18.26 -9.80 -11.52
CA GLU A 87 18.74 -8.46 -11.91
C GLU A 87 17.91 -7.83 -13.03
N ARG A 88 17.11 -8.63 -13.73
CA ARG A 88 16.25 -8.22 -14.86
C ARG A 88 14.92 -7.60 -14.43
N THR A 89 14.63 -7.50 -13.14
CA THR A 89 13.39 -6.89 -12.63
C THR A 89 13.40 -5.39 -12.94
N LYS A 90 12.49 -4.96 -13.82
CA LYS A 90 12.30 -3.55 -14.17
C LYS A 90 11.15 -2.97 -13.35
N ARG A 91 11.21 -1.66 -13.10
CA ARG A 91 10.19 -0.92 -12.35
C ARG A 91 9.73 0.32 -13.10
N VAL A 92 8.43 0.60 -13.00
CA VAL A 92 7.82 1.84 -13.48
C VAL A 92 7.03 2.42 -12.31
N VAL A 93 7.20 3.72 -12.06
CA VAL A 93 6.44 4.46 -11.05
C VAL A 93 5.33 5.24 -11.76
N VAL A 94 4.12 5.15 -11.23
CA VAL A 94 2.92 5.78 -11.77
C VAL A 94 2.28 6.63 -10.67
N SER A 95 1.64 7.74 -11.05
CA SER A 95 0.92 8.61 -10.11
C SER A 95 -0.18 7.86 -9.36
N SER A 96 -0.52 8.29 -8.14
CA SER A 96 -1.65 7.71 -7.40
C SER A 96 -3.02 8.00 -8.02
N ALA A 97 -3.12 9.00 -8.89
CA ALA A 97 -4.34 9.29 -9.65
C ALA A 97 -4.61 8.27 -10.77
N ASP A 98 -3.58 7.54 -11.21
CA ASP A 98 -3.68 6.60 -12.31
C ASP A 98 -3.86 5.17 -11.80
N THR A 99 -4.92 4.51 -12.28
CA THR A 99 -5.20 3.09 -12.00
C THR A 99 -5.01 2.22 -13.25
N SER A 100 -4.20 2.72 -14.17
CA SER A 100 -3.80 2.03 -15.39
C SER A 100 -2.44 2.51 -15.86
N ALA A 101 -1.72 1.64 -16.57
CA ALA A 101 -0.45 1.99 -17.19
C ALA A 101 -0.07 1.02 -18.31
N THR A 102 0.71 1.51 -19.27
CA THR A 102 1.26 0.70 -20.36
C THR A 102 2.74 0.43 -20.13
N ILE A 103 3.12 -0.84 -20.14
CA ILE A 103 4.51 -1.29 -20.15
C ILE A 103 4.89 -1.57 -21.60
N ALA A 104 5.87 -0.85 -22.14
CA ALA A 104 6.37 -1.02 -23.50
C ALA A 104 7.77 -1.64 -23.53
N GLY A 105 8.23 -2.05 -24.72
CA GLY A 105 9.57 -2.62 -24.92
C GLY A 105 9.70 -4.06 -24.41
N LEU A 106 8.59 -4.80 -24.36
CA LEU A 106 8.57 -6.23 -24.09
C LEU A 106 9.10 -7.01 -25.31
N ARG A 107 9.66 -8.19 -25.04
CA ARG A 107 10.10 -9.10 -26.09
C ARG A 107 8.92 -9.96 -26.55
N PRO A 108 8.72 -10.14 -27.86
CA PRO A 108 7.71 -11.07 -28.38
C PRO A 108 7.94 -12.49 -27.86
N VAL A 109 6.84 -13.26 -27.77
CA VAL A 109 6.87 -14.69 -27.41
C VAL A 109 7.63 -14.94 -26.09
N THR A 110 7.46 -14.04 -25.12
CA THR A 110 8.11 -14.13 -23.81
C THR A 110 7.04 -13.99 -22.73
N THR A 111 6.98 -14.94 -21.80
CA THR A 111 6.10 -14.85 -20.62
C THR A 111 6.69 -13.87 -19.61
N TYR A 112 5.85 -12.99 -19.06
CA TYR A 112 6.24 -12.02 -18.04
C TYR A 112 5.41 -12.20 -16.77
N HIS A 113 6.08 -12.05 -15.62
CA HIS A 113 5.42 -11.83 -14.33
C HIS A 113 5.35 -10.33 -14.07
N ILE A 114 4.18 -9.85 -13.67
CA ILE A 114 3.93 -8.43 -13.41
C ILE A 114 3.24 -8.28 -12.05
N TYR A 115 3.77 -7.37 -11.24
CA TYR A 115 3.26 -7.02 -9.92
C TYR A 115 3.03 -5.52 -9.85
N VAL A 116 1.92 -5.10 -9.23
CA VAL A 116 1.65 -3.69 -8.94
C VAL A 116 1.53 -3.53 -7.44
N ASN A 117 2.27 -2.58 -6.87
CA ASN A 117 2.24 -2.27 -5.44
C ASN A 117 1.86 -0.81 -5.26
N ALA A 118 0.99 -0.52 -4.29
CA ALA A 118 0.71 0.84 -3.87
C ALA A 118 1.77 1.30 -2.85
N LYS A 119 2.06 2.60 -2.84
CA LYS A 119 3.01 3.23 -1.91
C LYS A 119 2.39 4.45 -1.24
N ASN A 120 2.62 4.62 0.05
CA ASN A 120 2.31 5.84 0.78
C ASN A 120 3.55 6.37 1.55
N ALA A 121 3.36 7.30 2.48
CA ALA A 121 4.46 7.86 3.28
C ALA A 121 5.02 6.87 4.33
N ILE A 122 4.28 5.81 4.66
CA ILE A 122 4.67 4.77 5.63
C ILE A 122 5.46 3.64 4.95
N GLY A 123 5.06 3.25 3.73
CA GLY A 123 5.68 2.16 2.97
C GLY A 123 5.28 2.14 1.50
#